data_AF-A0A8T4D6U4-F1
#
_entry.id   AF-A0A8T4D6U4-F1
#
_cell.length_a   1.000
_cell.length_b   1.000
_cell.length_c   1.000
_cell.angle_alpha   90.00
_cell.angle_beta   90.00
_cell.angle_gamma   90.00
#
_symmetry.space_group_name_H-M   'P 1'
#
loop_
_entity.id
_entity.type
_entity.pdbx_description
1 polymer ?
#
loop_
_entity_poly.entity_id
_entity_poly.type
_entity_poly.pdbx_seq_one_letter_code
_entity_poly.pdbx_strand_id
1 'polypeptide(L)'
;MRKETINLGSEYGEEYAGKYVFQELTWAKRSRIIQKHTRYHPVSGQVASSDFIAIQAETIWAALKEQPPHEPLTLEKLLGEEVGVPIALGELLSRIVNGLCAMTRDETAFLSEQSDANSHTPQSQTSASAKNSAGPQPSSHGNQPEPSTSSPSSSMK
;
A
#
# COMPACT_ATOMS: atom_id res chain seq x y z
N MET A 1 24.26 3.45 -8.25
CA MET A 1 22.95 2.78 -8.23
C MET A 1 23.14 1.40 -7.63
N ARG A 2 22.28 0.98 -6.71
CA ARG A 2 22.34 -0.35 -6.09
C ARG A 2 21.97 -1.46 -7.09
N LYS A 3 22.49 -2.67 -6.86
CA LYS A 3 22.17 -3.88 -7.61
C LYS A 3 21.94 -5.03 -6.63
N GLU A 4 21.10 -5.98 -7.03
CA GLU A 4 20.87 -7.24 -6.32
C GLU A 4 20.90 -8.39 -7.32
N THR A 5 21.56 -9.48 -6.97
CA THR A 5 21.70 -10.67 -7.82
C THR A 5 21.14 -11.85 -7.08
N ILE A 6 20.18 -12.55 -7.69
CA ILE A 6 19.61 -13.79 -7.17
C ILE A 6 19.92 -14.94 -8.13
N ASN A 7 19.98 -16.15 -7.59
CA ASN A 7 19.95 -17.37 -8.38
C ASN A 7 18.73 -18.16 -7.89
N LEU A 8 17.77 -18.41 -8.77
CA LEU A 8 16.59 -19.23 -8.48
C LEU A 8 16.90 -20.68 -8.85
N GLY A 9 16.36 -21.63 -8.08
CA GLY A 9 16.29 -23.03 -8.49
C GLY A 9 15.00 -23.31 -9.25
N SER A 10 14.60 -24.57 -9.30
CA SER A 10 13.34 -25.00 -9.92
C SER A 10 12.11 -24.90 -9.00
N GLU A 11 12.24 -24.33 -7.80
CA GLU A 11 11.15 -24.20 -6.82
C GLU A 11 9.98 -23.30 -7.29
N TYR A 12 10.19 -22.48 -8.32
CA TYR A 12 9.16 -21.68 -9.00
C TYR A 12 8.77 -22.24 -10.39
N GLY A 13 9.29 -23.40 -10.78
CA GLY A 13 9.25 -23.94 -12.14
C GLY A 13 10.65 -23.99 -12.77
N GLU A 14 10.92 -25.02 -13.57
CA GLU A 14 12.23 -25.18 -14.23
C GLU A 14 12.53 -24.05 -15.21
N GLU A 15 11.50 -23.45 -15.82
CA GLU A 15 11.64 -22.30 -16.69
C GLU A 15 12.00 -21.01 -15.93
N TYR A 16 11.91 -20.98 -14.60
CA TYR A 16 12.34 -19.83 -13.79
C TYR A 16 13.71 -20.02 -13.13
N ALA A 17 14.36 -21.16 -13.33
CA ALA A 17 15.68 -21.43 -12.76
C ALA A 17 16.79 -20.58 -13.42
N GLY A 18 17.75 -20.13 -12.60
CA GLY A 18 18.96 -19.45 -13.06
C GLY A 18 19.19 -18.06 -12.44
N LYS A 19 20.14 -17.32 -13.01
CA LYS A 19 20.63 -16.04 -12.50
C LYS A 19 19.76 -14.86 -12.98
N TYR A 20 19.37 -14.00 -12.04
CA TYR A 20 18.74 -12.70 -12.33
C TYR A 20 19.53 -11.58 -11.67
N VAL A 21 19.64 -10.43 -12.35
CA VAL A 21 20.24 -9.20 -11.79
C VAL A 21 19.24 -8.06 -11.88
N PHE A 22 18.90 -7.50 -10.74
CA PHE A 22 18.09 -6.30 -10.60
C PHE A 22 18.98 -5.09 -10.32
N GLN A 23 18.56 -3.94 -10.82
CA GLN A 23 19.20 -2.65 -10.54
C GLN A 23 18.15 -1.64 -10.10
N GLU A 24 18.50 -0.88 -9.06
CA GLU A 24 17.79 0.31 -8.61
C GLU A 24 17.41 1.23 -9.78
N LEU A 25 16.18 1.73 -9.78
CA LEU A 25 15.72 2.71 -10.78
C LEU A 25 16.11 4.13 -10.39
N THR A 26 16.30 5.01 -11.38
CA THR A 26 16.36 6.44 -11.11
C THR A 26 14.98 6.94 -10.69
N TRP A 27 14.95 7.94 -9.81
CA TRP A 27 13.70 8.60 -9.39
C TRP A 27 12.84 9.02 -10.60
N ALA A 28 13.47 9.59 -11.64
CA ALA A 28 12.78 9.98 -12.88
C ALA A 28 12.19 8.80 -13.66
N LYS A 29 12.86 7.64 -13.73
CA LYS A 29 12.32 6.44 -14.39
C LYS A 29 11.15 5.85 -13.60
N ARG A 30 11.25 5.79 -12.27
CA ARG A 30 10.17 5.28 -11.39
C ARG A 30 8.94 6.22 -11.39
N SER A 31 9.17 7.52 -11.24
CA SER A 31 8.14 8.55 -11.35
C SER A 31 7.37 8.48 -12.68
N ARG A 32 8.09 8.26 -13.79
CA ARG A 32 7.45 8.09 -15.13
C ARG A 32 6.64 6.80 -15.26
N ILE A 33 6.98 5.71 -14.55
CA ILE A 33 6.16 4.48 -14.52
C ILE A 33 4.87 4.74 -13.73
N ILE A 34 4.96 5.38 -12.56
CA ILE A 34 3.80 5.74 -11.74
C ILE A 34 2.86 6.67 -12.54
N GLN A 35 3.38 7.71 -13.19
CA GLN A 35 2.60 8.63 -14.01
C GLN A 35 1.98 7.98 -15.25
N LYS A 36 2.62 6.96 -15.85
CA LYS A 36 2.08 6.23 -17.02
C LYS A 36 0.79 5.48 -16.67
N HIS A 37 0.73 4.93 -15.46
CA HIS A 37 -0.35 4.05 -14.99
C HIS A 37 -1.30 4.73 -13.99
N THR A 38 -1.08 6.01 -13.68
CA THR A 38 -1.94 6.83 -12.82
C THR A 38 -2.66 7.89 -13.64
N ARG A 39 -4.00 7.85 -13.64
CA ARG A 39 -4.84 8.89 -14.26
C ARG A 39 -5.13 9.97 -13.22
N TYR A 40 -4.85 11.22 -13.59
CA TYR A 40 -5.12 12.39 -12.75
C TYR A 40 -6.35 13.14 -13.28
N HIS A 41 -7.16 13.69 -12.38
CA HIS A 41 -8.31 14.52 -12.73
C HIS A 41 -7.81 15.89 -13.27
N PRO A 42 -8.16 16.30 -14.50
CA PRO A 42 -7.47 17.37 -15.22
C PRO A 42 -7.63 18.77 -14.62
N VAL A 43 -8.58 18.98 -13.71
CA VAL A 43 -8.84 20.29 -13.08
C VAL A 43 -8.27 20.38 -11.66
N SER A 44 -8.29 19.28 -10.89
CA SER A 44 -7.85 19.28 -9.47
C SER A 44 -6.48 18.64 -9.25
N GLY A 45 -5.89 17.96 -10.25
CA GLY A 45 -4.61 17.27 -10.13
C GLY A 45 -4.62 16.04 -9.21
N GLN A 46 -5.76 15.70 -8.61
CA GLN A 46 -5.93 14.52 -7.76
C GLN A 46 -5.88 13.23 -8.59
N VAL A 47 -5.47 12.12 -7.98
CA VAL A 47 -5.57 10.80 -8.62
C VAL A 47 -7.04 10.43 -8.80
N ALA A 48 -7.42 10.06 -10.02
CA ALA A 48 -8.73 9.52 -10.37
C ALA A 48 -8.72 7.98 -10.44
N SER A 49 -7.60 7.39 -10.88
CA SER A 49 -7.35 5.94 -10.81
C SER A 49 -5.84 5.66 -10.87
N SER A 50 -5.38 4.55 -10.29
CA SER A 50 -4.00 4.07 -10.44
C SER A 50 -4.03 2.56 -10.63
N ASP A 51 -3.29 2.04 -11.62
CA ASP A 51 -3.13 0.61 -11.84
C ASP A 51 -1.86 0.13 -11.11
N PHE A 52 -2.07 -0.36 -9.89
CA PHE A 52 -0.98 -0.79 -9.01
C PHE A 52 -0.29 -2.07 -9.48
N ILE A 53 -1.01 -2.96 -10.16
CA ILE A 53 -0.44 -4.18 -10.75
C ILE A 53 0.48 -3.79 -11.91
N ALA A 54 0.05 -2.89 -12.80
CA ALA A 54 0.89 -2.39 -13.89
C ALA A 54 2.07 -1.56 -13.41
N ILE A 55 1.93 -0.76 -12.34
CA ILE A 55 3.05 -0.07 -11.69
C ILE A 55 4.07 -1.08 -11.17
N GLN A 56 3.64 -2.11 -10.45
CA GLN A 56 4.55 -3.09 -9.87
C GLN A 56 5.22 -3.95 -10.94
N ALA A 57 4.46 -4.48 -11.90
CA ALA A 57 4.95 -5.27 -13.02
C ALA A 57 5.97 -4.50 -13.87
N GLU A 58 5.68 -3.25 -14.25
CA GLU A 58 6.62 -2.44 -15.03
C GLU A 58 7.82 -1.95 -14.20
N THR A 59 7.67 -1.78 -12.88
CA THR A 59 8.81 -1.48 -11.99
C THR A 59 9.75 -2.67 -11.89
N ILE A 60 9.23 -3.90 -11.73
CA ILE A 60 10.02 -5.14 -11.74
C ILE A 60 10.72 -5.30 -13.09
N TRP A 61 9.97 -5.19 -14.20
CA TRP A 61 10.51 -5.32 -15.55
C TRP A 61 11.56 -4.25 -15.87
N ALA A 62 11.34 -3.00 -15.45
CA ALA A 62 12.32 -1.94 -15.65
C ALA A 62 13.56 -2.08 -14.74
N ALA A 63 13.44 -2.70 -13.57
CA ALA A 63 14.55 -2.95 -12.65
C ALA A 63 15.44 -4.13 -13.11
N LEU A 64 14.85 -5.17 -13.71
CA LEU A 64 15.55 -6.33 -14.26
C LEU A 64 16.58 -5.94 -15.34
N LYS A 65 17.81 -6.43 -15.26
CA LYS A 65 18.94 -6.11 -16.17
C LYS A 65 19.55 -7.33 -16.83
N GLU A 66 19.55 -8.46 -16.13
CA GLU A 66 19.99 -9.77 -16.63
C GLU A 66 18.99 -10.81 -16.13
N GLN A 67 18.66 -11.79 -16.96
CA GLN A 67 17.86 -12.96 -16.60
C GLN A 67 18.37 -14.20 -17.38
N PRO A 68 17.86 -15.41 -17.14
CA PRO A 68 18.24 -16.59 -17.92
C PRO A 68 18.01 -16.41 -19.44
N PRO A 69 18.79 -17.08 -20.32
CA PRO A 69 18.83 -16.78 -21.76
C PRO A 69 17.51 -16.99 -22.54
N HIS A 70 16.55 -17.70 -21.94
CA HIS A 70 15.22 -17.94 -22.49
C HIS A 70 14.15 -16.92 -22.03
N GLU A 71 14.59 -15.87 -21.32
CA GLU A 71 13.79 -14.70 -20.90
C GLU A 71 12.40 -15.01 -20.28
N PRO A 72 12.35 -15.82 -19.20
CA PRO A 72 11.10 -16.34 -18.65
C PRO A 72 10.24 -15.31 -17.90
N LEU A 73 10.83 -14.16 -17.51
CA LEU A 73 10.08 -12.99 -17.09
C LEU A 73 9.88 -12.09 -18.29
N THR A 74 8.63 -11.75 -18.58
CA THR A 74 8.23 -10.71 -19.53
C THR A 74 7.21 -9.81 -18.83
N LEU A 75 7.01 -8.59 -19.35
CA LEU A 75 5.96 -7.71 -18.81
C LEU A 75 4.56 -8.35 -18.90
N GLU A 76 4.31 -9.15 -19.94
CA GLU A 76 3.06 -9.88 -20.15
C GLU A 76 2.86 -10.96 -19.07
N LYS A 77 3.88 -11.79 -18.79
CA LYS A 77 3.85 -12.77 -17.69
C LYS A 77 3.74 -12.14 -16.30
N LEU A 78 4.21 -10.90 -16.12
CA LEU A 78 4.06 -10.14 -14.87
C LEU A 78 2.67 -9.48 -14.72
N LEU A 79 1.84 -9.48 -15.78
CA LEU A 79 0.48 -8.92 -15.81
C LEU A 79 -0.62 -10.00 -15.97
N GLY A 80 -0.26 -11.22 -16.40
CA GLY A 80 -1.22 -12.27 -16.72
C GLY A 80 -1.95 -12.84 -15.49
N GLU A 81 -3.27 -12.78 -15.49
CA GLU A 81 -4.12 -13.36 -14.43
C GLU A 81 -4.19 -14.89 -14.52
N GLU A 82 -4.44 -15.45 -15.72
CA GLU A 82 -4.54 -16.90 -15.93
C GLU A 82 -3.19 -17.58 -16.26
N VAL A 83 -2.28 -16.86 -16.92
CA VAL A 83 -0.97 -17.36 -17.41
C VAL A 83 0.16 -16.42 -16.96
N GLY A 84 0.19 -16.13 -15.66
CA GLY A 84 1.16 -15.24 -15.02
C GLY A 84 2.43 -15.93 -14.51
N VAL A 85 3.20 -15.20 -13.71
CA VAL A 85 4.23 -15.77 -12.82
C VAL A 85 3.59 -16.38 -11.56
N PRO A 86 4.21 -17.41 -10.94
CA PRO A 86 3.75 -17.93 -9.65
C PRO A 86 3.74 -16.85 -8.57
N ILE A 87 2.73 -16.85 -7.70
CA ILE A 87 2.52 -15.81 -6.66
C ILE A 87 3.78 -15.60 -5.80
N ALA A 88 4.37 -16.69 -5.29
CA ALA A 88 5.58 -16.63 -4.47
C ALA A 88 6.80 -16.04 -5.21
N LEU A 89 6.88 -16.21 -6.54
CA LEU A 89 7.89 -15.54 -7.35
C LEU A 89 7.58 -14.05 -7.49
N GLY A 90 6.32 -13.67 -7.74
CA GLY A 90 5.87 -12.27 -7.78
C GLY A 90 6.15 -11.52 -6.46
N GLU A 91 5.94 -12.16 -5.32
CA GLU A 91 6.29 -11.64 -3.99
C GLU A 91 7.80 -11.45 -3.81
N LEU A 92 8.61 -12.45 -4.20
CA LEU A 92 10.07 -12.39 -4.12
C LEU A 92 10.62 -11.23 -4.97
N LEU A 93 10.19 -11.15 -6.24
CA LEU A 93 10.56 -10.08 -7.16
C LEU A 93 10.16 -8.70 -6.63
N SER A 94 8.95 -8.59 -6.07
CA SER A 94 8.46 -7.36 -5.45
C SER A 94 9.31 -6.96 -4.24
N ARG A 95 9.66 -7.89 -3.36
CA ARG A 95 10.49 -7.62 -2.16
C ARG A 95 11.86 -7.04 -2.54
N ILE A 96 12.53 -7.65 -3.51
CA ILE A 96 13.83 -7.23 -4.05
C ILE A 96 13.72 -5.82 -4.64
N VAL A 97 12.75 -5.62 -5.54
CA VAL A 97 12.61 -4.37 -6.29
C VAL A 97 12.17 -3.22 -5.38
N ASN A 98 11.36 -3.48 -4.36
CA ASN A 98 10.94 -2.47 -3.38
C ASN A 98 12.12 -2.07 -2.46
N GLY A 99 12.99 -3.02 -2.08
CA GLY A 99 14.23 -2.74 -1.35
C GLY A 99 15.26 -1.95 -2.16
N LEU A 100 15.43 -2.30 -3.44
CA LEU A 100 16.30 -1.61 -4.39
C LEU A 100 15.80 -0.23 -4.81
N CYS A 101 14.49 -0.03 -4.96
CA CYS A 101 13.91 1.22 -5.44
C CYS A 101 13.35 2.12 -4.33
N ALA A 102 13.49 1.69 -3.07
CA ALA A 102 13.11 2.39 -1.85
C ALA A 102 11.73 3.07 -1.96
N MET A 103 10.67 2.27 -1.89
CA MET A 103 9.32 2.83 -1.71
C MET A 103 9.30 3.72 -0.46
N THR A 104 8.81 4.95 -0.57
CA THR A 104 8.54 5.75 0.63
C THR A 104 7.41 5.08 1.41
N ARG A 105 7.27 5.40 2.70
CA ARG A 105 6.19 4.82 3.51
C ARG A 105 4.81 5.24 2.99
N ASP A 106 4.73 6.41 2.36
CA ASP A 106 3.51 6.96 1.77
C ASP A 106 3.18 6.29 0.42
N GLU A 107 4.18 6.01 -0.42
CA GLU A 107 4.00 5.16 -1.62
C GLU A 107 3.57 3.74 -1.23
N THR A 108 4.14 3.18 -0.16
CA THR A 108 3.79 1.86 0.35
C THR A 108 2.37 1.84 0.93
N ALA A 109 1.97 2.88 1.65
CA ALA A 109 0.61 3.05 2.17
C ALA A 109 -0.40 3.18 1.02
N PHE A 110 -0.14 4.04 0.03
CA PHE A 110 -0.97 4.21 -1.16
C PHE A 110 -1.18 2.90 -1.95
N LEU A 111 -0.18 2.01 -1.95
CA LEU A 111 -0.28 0.66 -2.53
C LEU A 111 -1.00 -0.35 -1.63
N SER A 112 -1.02 -0.15 -0.30
CA SER A 112 -1.55 -1.12 0.68
C SER A 112 -2.98 -0.81 1.14
N GLU A 113 -3.37 0.46 1.26
CA GLU A 113 -4.70 0.87 1.73
C GLU A 113 -5.84 0.30 0.85
N GLN A 114 -5.58 0.04 -0.43
CA GLN A 114 -6.55 -0.58 -1.33
C GLN A 114 -6.73 -2.10 -1.11
N SER A 115 -5.79 -2.77 -0.41
CA SER A 115 -5.92 -4.18 -0.02
C SER A 115 -6.83 -4.35 1.19
N ASP A 116 -6.69 -3.50 2.21
CA ASP A 116 -7.45 -3.60 3.46
C ASP A 116 -8.88 -3.02 3.33
N ALA A 117 -9.13 -2.16 2.34
CA ALA A 117 -10.43 -1.51 2.15
C ALA A 117 -11.60 -2.44 1.77
N ASN A 118 -11.34 -3.71 1.41
CA ASN A 118 -12.36 -4.63 0.85
C ASN A 118 -12.65 -5.87 1.71
N SER A 119 -12.09 -5.99 2.92
CA SER A 119 -12.11 -7.22 3.73
C SER A 119 -12.83 -7.13 5.08
N HIS A 120 -13.52 -6.02 5.38
CA HIS A 120 -14.29 -5.85 6.61
C HIS A 120 -15.78 -5.53 6.38
N THR A 121 -16.55 -6.59 6.12
CA THR A 121 -18.00 -6.63 6.44
C THR A 121 -18.25 -7.56 7.64
N PRO A 122 -18.40 -7.02 8.87
CA PRO A 122 -18.81 -7.80 10.03
C PRO A 122 -20.29 -8.19 9.97
N GLN A 123 -20.68 -9.07 9.04
CA GLN A 123 -22.05 -9.59 8.96
C GLN A 123 -22.32 -10.63 10.05
N SER A 124 -22.57 -10.18 11.28
CA SER A 124 -23.19 -10.97 12.35
C SER A 124 -23.64 -10.08 13.51
N GLN A 125 -24.74 -10.35 14.22
CA GLN A 125 -25.84 -11.29 13.96
C GLN A 125 -27.06 -10.77 14.76
N THR A 126 -28.28 -11.04 14.30
CA THR A 126 -29.47 -10.73 15.10
C THR A 126 -29.56 -11.67 16.30
N SER A 127 -29.80 -11.13 17.49
CA SER A 127 -30.13 -11.91 18.69
C SER A 127 -31.09 -11.14 19.57
N ALA A 128 -32.36 -11.54 19.52
CA ALA A 128 -33.38 -11.00 20.39
C ALA A 128 -33.32 -11.68 21.76
N SER A 129 -33.34 -10.89 22.84
CA SER A 129 -33.64 -11.39 24.18
C SER A 129 -34.27 -10.27 25.00
N ALA A 130 -35.50 -10.50 25.44
CA ALA A 130 -36.19 -9.64 26.39
C ALA A 130 -36.36 -10.39 27.70
N LYS A 131 -36.44 -9.67 28.83
CA LYS A 131 -37.65 -9.56 29.67
C LYS A 131 -37.32 -9.13 31.12
N ASN A 132 -37.74 -7.90 31.45
CA ASN A 132 -38.25 -7.38 32.74
C ASN A 132 -37.43 -7.66 34.04
N SER A 133 -37.17 -6.70 34.93
CA SER A 133 -38.18 -5.98 35.74
C SER A 133 -37.57 -4.92 36.69
N ALA A 134 -38.46 -4.10 37.28
CA ALA A 134 -38.37 -3.42 38.59
C ALA A 134 -37.56 -2.10 38.78
N GLY A 135 -38.30 -1.02 39.09
CA GLY A 135 -37.97 -0.12 40.22
C GLY A 135 -37.46 1.31 39.91
N PRO A 136 -37.96 2.37 40.61
CA PRO A 136 -37.53 3.75 40.35
C PRO A 136 -36.96 4.56 41.55
N GLN A 137 -35.92 5.38 41.29
CA GLN A 137 -35.54 6.66 41.98
C GLN A 137 -35.17 6.64 43.49
N PRO A 138 -34.73 7.76 44.15
CA PRO A 138 -34.17 9.06 43.68
C PRO A 138 -32.88 9.56 44.42
N SER A 139 -32.40 10.79 44.09
CA SER A 139 -31.44 11.66 44.84
C SER A 139 -29.96 11.18 44.92
N SER A 140 -28.89 11.98 45.16
CA SER A 140 -28.57 13.44 45.19
C SER A 140 -27.01 13.57 45.22
N HIS A 141 -26.27 14.68 45.04
CA HIS A 141 -26.47 16.13 44.78
C HIS A 141 -25.41 16.60 43.72
N GLY A 142 -25.27 17.86 43.25
CA GLY A 142 -24.80 19.13 43.87
C GLY A 142 -23.26 19.23 43.92
N ASN A 143 -22.55 20.29 43.49
CA ASN A 143 -22.94 21.62 42.93
C ASN A 143 -21.91 22.13 41.90
N GLN A 144 -22.31 23.06 41.02
CA GLN A 144 -21.39 24.00 40.32
C GLN A 144 -21.34 25.33 41.11
N PRO A 145 -20.30 26.17 40.97
CA PRO A 145 -20.44 27.32 40.04
C PRO A 145 -19.11 27.86 39.43
N GLU A 146 -19.21 28.76 38.44
CA GLU A 146 -18.18 29.77 38.13
C GLU A 146 -18.23 30.94 39.13
N PRO A 147 -17.18 31.77 39.30
CA PRO A 147 -17.13 33.02 38.51
C PRO A 147 -15.73 33.62 38.19
N SER A 148 -15.74 34.55 37.20
CA SER A 148 -15.05 35.86 37.06
C SER A 148 -13.84 36.26 37.96
N THR A 149 -12.93 37.19 37.60
CA THR A 149 -13.17 38.54 37.00
C THR A 149 -11.87 39.26 36.54
N SER A 150 -12.01 40.22 35.60
CA SER A 150 -11.27 41.51 35.43
C SER A 150 -9.76 41.60 35.10
N SER A 151 -9.48 42.41 34.06
CA SER A 151 -8.23 43.14 33.70
C SER A 151 -8.11 44.49 34.47
N PRO A 152 -7.25 45.51 34.16
CA PRO A 152 -6.17 45.67 33.16
C PRO A 152 -4.88 46.38 33.71
N SER A 153 -4.28 47.31 32.94
CA SER A 153 -3.10 48.19 33.18
C SER A 153 -1.71 47.55 33.10
N SER A 154 -0.76 47.93 32.23
CA SER A 154 -0.26 49.22 31.67
C SER A 154 0.81 49.93 32.53
N SER A 155 2.05 49.96 32.04
CA SER A 155 2.93 51.16 32.08
C SER A 155 4.20 50.98 31.24
N MET A 156 4.79 52.12 30.87
CA MET A 156 5.93 52.24 29.96
C MET A 156 7.27 52.15 30.70
N LYS A 157 8.31 51.64 30.02
CA LYS A 157 9.55 52.41 29.82
C LYS A 157 10.34 51.88 28.62
#